data_AF-A0A8X6IHR1-F1
#
_entry.id   AF-A0A8X6IHR1-F1
#
_cell.length_a   1.000
_cell.length_b   1.000
_cell.length_c   1.000
_cell.angle_alpha   90.00
_cell.angle_beta   90.00
_cell.angle_gamma   90.00
#
_symmetry.space_group_name_H-M   'P 1'
#
loop_
_entity.id
_entity.type
_entity.pdbx_description
1 polymer ?
#
loop_
_entity_poly.entity_id
_entity_poly.type
_entity_poly.pdbx_seq_one_letter_code
_entity_poly.pdbx_strand_id
1 'polypeptide(L)'
;MVGGTPWLSENPVQCPSSKQVPDEEFNWHCKYFSSYLKVVRMIAWIFRFFKNAKRIDVCNTSEITFSEFDHAEKIVIKLIQMENFEGVTDEKLRPLKPFLDQFGILRARTKLSFREDTDNFKFPI
;
A
#
# COMPACT_ATOMS: atom_id res chain seq x y z
N MET A 1 -27.75 -55.16 -32.81
CA MET A 1 -26.65 -54.94 -31.85
C MET A 1 -26.65 -53.45 -31.53
N VAL A 2 -27.25 -53.07 -30.40
CA VAL A 2 -27.43 -51.67 -29.98
C VAL A 2 -26.28 -51.35 -29.03
N GLY A 3 -25.31 -50.55 -29.49
CA GLY A 3 -24.20 -50.07 -28.66
C GLY A 3 -24.58 -48.77 -27.96
N GLY A 4 -24.97 -48.86 -26.70
CA GLY A 4 -25.18 -47.68 -25.85
C GLY A 4 -23.85 -47.18 -25.29
N THR A 5 -23.51 -45.93 -25.56
CA THR A 5 -22.38 -45.21 -24.94
C THR A 5 -22.70 -44.86 -23.47
N PRO A 6 -21.96 -45.38 -22.47
CA PRO A 6 -22.31 -45.24 -21.05
C PRO A 6 -21.59 -44.09 -20.31
N TRP A 7 -21.51 -42.88 -20.89
CA TRP A 7 -20.67 -41.80 -20.32
C TRP A 7 -21.32 -40.43 -20.17
N LEU A 8 -22.60 -40.38 -19.77
CA LEU A 8 -23.18 -39.16 -19.22
C LEU A 8 -23.89 -39.45 -17.90
N SER A 9 -23.11 -39.67 -16.85
CA SER A 9 -23.54 -39.31 -15.49
C SER A 9 -22.76 -38.05 -15.10
N GLU A 10 -23.45 -36.91 -15.18
CA GLU A 10 -23.02 -35.67 -14.56
C GLU A 10 -22.99 -35.87 -13.04
N ASN A 11 -21.85 -36.26 -12.51
CA ASN A 11 -21.54 -36.02 -11.11
C ASN A 11 -20.84 -34.66 -11.06
N PRO A 12 -21.48 -33.59 -10.56
CA PRO A 12 -20.78 -32.35 -10.31
C PRO A 12 -19.63 -32.66 -9.36
N VAL A 13 -18.43 -32.24 -9.74
CA VAL A 13 -17.26 -32.28 -8.84
C VAL A 13 -17.63 -31.43 -7.63
N GLN A 14 -18.02 -32.09 -6.55
CA GLN A 14 -18.25 -31.44 -5.27
C GLN A 14 -16.87 -30.93 -4.82
N CYS A 15 -16.61 -29.63 -5.00
CA CYS A 15 -15.44 -28.99 -4.41
C CYS A 15 -15.46 -29.32 -2.91
N PRO A 16 -14.37 -29.85 -2.33
CA PRO A 16 -14.33 -30.08 -0.90
C PRO A 16 -14.60 -28.75 -0.22
N SER A 17 -15.69 -28.70 0.55
CA SER A 17 -16.05 -27.59 1.43
C SER A 17 -14.77 -27.08 2.09
N SER A 18 -14.52 -25.77 1.95
CA SER A 18 -13.36 -25.09 2.50
C SER A 18 -13.16 -25.55 3.95
N LYS A 19 -12.13 -26.35 4.19
CA LYS A 19 -11.69 -26.61 5.56
C LYS A 19 -11.41 -25.25 6.17
N GLN A 20 -12.10 -24.91 7.25
CA GLN A 20 -11.82 -23.72 8.03
C GLN A 20 -10.40 -23.89 8.58
N VAL A 21 -9.44 -23.24 7.91
CA VAL A 21 -8.07 -23.10 8.43
C VAL A 21 -8.18 -22.25 9.69
N PRO A 22 -7.56 -22.64 10.82
CA PRO A 22 -7.64 -21.86 12.05
C PRO A 22 -7.22 -20.40 11.81
N ASP A 23 -8.04 -19.46 12.28
CA ASP A 23 -7.87 -18.01 12.08
C ASP A 23 -6.50 -17.47 12.52
N GLU A 24 -5.77 -18.22 13.34
CA GLU A 24 -4.44 -17.86 13.83
C GLU A 24 -3.33 -17.96 12.76
N GLU A 25 -3.41 -18.93 11.84
CA GLU A 25 -2.40 -19.10 10.79
C GLU A 25 -2.59 -18.06 9.67
N PHE A 26 -3.82 -17.60 9.44
CA PHE A 26 -4.11 -16.63 8.39
C PHE A 26 -3.64 -15.21 8.73
N ASN A 27 -3.46 -14.88 10.01
CA ASN A 27 -3.26 -13.49 10.46
C ASN A 27 -1.79 -13.11 10.81
N TRP A 28 -0.81 -13.97 10.50
CA TRP A 28 0.60 -13.70 10.81
C TRP A 28 1.11 -12.43 10.10
N HIS A 29 0.64 -12.21 8.87
CA HIS A 29 1.09 -11.10 8.04
C HIS A 29 0.59 -9.76 8.59
N CYS A 30 -0.67 -9.67 9.04
CA CYS A 30 -1.17 -8.46 9.71
C CYS A 30 -0.40 -8.19 11.00
N LYS A 31 -0.03 -9.23 11.78
CA LYS A 31 0.81 -9.06 12.97
C LYS A 31 2.19 -8.51 12.58
N TYR A 32 2.80 -9.04 11.53
CA TYR A 32 4.12 -8.60 11.04
C TYR A 32 4.09 -7.15 10.54
N PHE A 33 3.08 -6.79 9.75
CA PHE A 33 2.90 -5.46 9.15
C PHE A 33 2.09 -4.47 10.01
N SER A 34 1.76 -4.84 11.25
CA SER A 34 0.99 -4.00 12.19
C SER A 34 1.66 -2.68 12.56
N SER A 35 2.96 -2.54 12.31
CA SER A 35 3.72 -1.32 12.60
C SER A 35 3.99 -0.53 11.32
N TYR A 36 3.35 0.63 11.22
CA TYR A 36 3.59 1.60 10.15
C TYR A 36 5.08 1.90 9.94
N LEU A 37 5.83 2.19 11.00
CA LEU A 37 7.26 2.49 10.89
C LEU A 37 8.08 1.30 10.39
N LYS A 38 7.69 0.05 10.69
CA LYS A 38 8.34 -1.14 10.12
C LYS A 38 8.09 -1.24 8.61
N VAL A 39 6.86 -0.96 8.18
CA VAL A 39 6.50 -0.94 6.75
C VAL A 39 7.32 0.13 6.01
N VAL A 40 7.35 1.37 6.50
CA VAL A 40 8.12 2.45 5.88
C VAL A 40 9.61 2.09 5.81
N ARG A 41 10.19 1.57 6.90
CA ARG A 41 11.59 1.12 6.91
C ARG A 41 11.87 0.00 5.91
N MET A 42 10.95 -0.96 5.78
CA MET A 42 11.07 -2.03 4.79
C MET A 42 11.06 -1.48 3.36
N ILE A 43 10.15 -0.56 3.05
CA ILE A 43 10.08 0.10 1.73
C ILE A 43 11.37 0.89 1.45
N ALA A 44 11.93 1.59 2.44
CA ALA A 44 13.19 2.29 2.30
C ALA A 44 14.36 1.34 1.93
N TRP A 45 14.42 0.17 2.59
CA TRP A 45 15.41 -0.87 2.26
C TRP A 45 15.22 -1.43 0.84
N ILE A 46 13.97 -1.63 0.40
CA ILE A 46 13.66 -2.07 -0.97
C ILE A 46 14.19 -1.05 -1.98
N PHE A 47 13.92 0.24 -1.79
CA PHE A 47 14.44 1.29 -2.68
C PHE A 47 15.97 1.34 -2.70
N ARG A 48 16.63 1.20 -1.55
CA ARG A 48 18.08 1.14 -1.48
C ARG A 48 18.63 -0.09 -2.19
N PHE A 49 18.01 -1.25 -2.01
CA PHE A 49 18.38 -2.46 -2.72
C PHE A 49 18.34 -2.23 -4.24
N PHE A 50 17.26 -1.65 -4.76
CA PHE A 50 17.17 -1.29 -6.18
C PHE A 50 18.26 -0.32 -6.62
N LYS A 51 18.61 0.67 -5.80
CA LYS A 51 19.68 1.63 -6.10
C LYS A 51 21.06 0.97 -6.12
N ASN A 52 21.36 0.13 -5.14
CA ASN A 52 22.61 -0.62 -5.04
C ASN A 52 22.74 -1.63 -6.19
N ALA A 53 21.65 -2.33 -6.54
CA ALA A 53 21.63 -3.28 -7.65
C ALA A 53 21.95 -2.62 -9.01
N LYS A 54 21.66 -1.32 -9.17
CA LYS A 54 21.98 -0.53 -10.37
C LYS A 54 23.43 -0.01 -10.41
N ARG A 55 24.13 0.04 -9.27
CA ARG A 55 25.50 0.59 -9.13
C ARG A 55 26.34 -0.34 -8.26
N ILE A 56 26.87 -1.39 -8.90
CA ILE A 56 27.63 -2.48 -8.26
C ILE A 56 28.89 -1.94 -7.53
N ASP A 57 29.46 -0.84 -8.02
CA ASP A 57 30.65 -0.19 -7.51
C ASP A 57 30.41 0.67 -6.25
N VAL A 58 29.17 1.09 -5.98
CA VAL A 58 28.82 1.95 -4.83
C VAL A 58 27.63 1.35 -4.08
N CYS A 59 27.87 0.22 -3.41
CA CYS A 59 26.89 -0.40 -2.54
C CYS A 59 26.87 0.34 -1.19
N ASN A 60 25.78 1.06 -0.91
CA ASN A 60 25.60 1.63 0.41
C ASN A 60 25.02 0.59 1.38
N THR A 61 25.79 0.22 2.40
CA THR A 61 25.42 -0.72 3.46
C THR A 61 25.17 -0.04 4.81
N SER A 62 25.20 1.30 4.87
CA SER A 62 24.94 2.06 6.10
C SER A 62 23.50 1.90 6.59
N GLU A 63 23.18 2.47 7.75
CA GLU A 63 21.79 2.62 8.19
C GLU A 63 20.95 3.46 7.22
N ILE A 64 19.63 3.28 7.26
CA ILE A 64 18.67 4.04 6.44
C ILE A 64 18.75 5.52 6.81
N THR A 65 19.01 6.37 5.82
CA THR A 65 19.08 7.81 6.05
C THR A 65 17.69 8.40 6.23
N PHE A 66 17.61 9.57 6.86
CA PHE A 66 16.35 10.30 6.99
C PHE A 66 15.69 10.56 5.63
N SER A 67 16.48 10.93 4.60
CA SER A 67 15.94 11.18 3.26
C SER A 67 15.33 9.93 2.61
N GLU A 68 15.93 8.75 2.80
CA GLU A 68 15.36 7.51 2.28
C GLU A 68 14.10 7.11 3.05
N PHE A 69 14.09 7.33 4.37
CA PHE A 69 12.93 7.08 5.20
C PHE A 69 11.75 8.01 4.83
N ASP A 70 11.99 9.32 4.74
CA ASP A 70 11.01 10.32 4.33
C ASP A 70 10.49 10.08 2.91
N HIS A 71 11.36 9.66 1.98
CA HIS A 71 10.93 9.27 0.64
C HIS A 71 10.02 8.03 0.68
N ALA A 72 10.41 6.99 1.40
CA ALA A 72 9.61 5.78 1.55
C ALA A 72 8.26 6.07 2.22
N GLU A 73 8.24 6.95 3.22
CA GLU A 73 7.03 7.37 3.91
C GLU A 73 6.02 8.00 2.96
N LYS A 74 6.48 8.97 2.16
CA LYS A 74 5.66 9.64 1.14
C LYS A 74 5.09 8.66 0.12
N ILE A 75 5.88 7.66 -0.30
CA ILE A 75 5.41 6.62 -1.23
C ILE A 75 4.32 5.78 -0.59
N VAL A 76 4.50 5.33 0.66
CA VAL A 76 3.49 4.53 1.37
C VAL A 76 2.17 5.30 1.50
N ILE A 77 2.23 6.57 1.94
CA ILE A 77 1.05 7.43 2.06
C ILE A 77 0.35 7.59 0.70
N LYS A 78 1.12 7.87 -0.35
CA LYS A 78 0.59 8.04 -1.71
C LYS A 78 -0.11 6.78 -2.21
N LEU A 79 0.46 5.60 -1.98
CA LEU A 79 -0.14 4.32 -2.37
C LEU A 79 -1.47 4.09 -1.64
N ILE A 80 -1.51 4.32 -0.34
CA ILE A 80 -2.74 4.20 0.46
C ILE A 80 -3.82 5.13 -0.10
N GLN A 81 -3.48 6.39 -0.39
CA GLN A 81 -4.44 7.35 -0.95
C GLN A 81 -4.93 6.94 -2.34
N MET A 82 -4.04 6.43 -3.21
CA MET A 82 -4.40 5.96 -4.55
C MET A 82 -5.30 4.73 -4.52
N GLU A 83 -5.14 3.85 -3.53
CA GLU A 83 -5.97 2.66 -3.37
C GLU A 83 -7.36 3.00 -2.83
N ASN A 84 -7.48 4.04 -2.00
CA ASN A 84 -8.71 4.35 -1.27
C ASN A 84 -9.54 5.49 -1.87
N PHE A 85 -8.94 6.35 -2.70
CA PHE A 85 -9.58 7.56 -3.22
C PHE A 85 -9.42 7.77 -4.71
N GLU A 86 -10.43 8.40 -5.32
CA GLU A 86 -10.43 8.84 -6.72
C GLU A 86 -9.72 10.20 -6.91
N GLY A 87 -8.59 10.40 -6.23
CA GLY A 87 -7.82 11.63 -6.29
C GLY A 87 -8.56 12.85 -5.70
N VAL A 88 -8.33 14.03 -6.28
CA VAL A 88 -8.95 15.29 -5.82
C VAL A 88 -10.45 15.36 -6.11
N THR A 89 -10.95 14.51 -7.01
CA THR A 89 -12.37 14.48 -7.43
C THR A 89 -13.21 13.56 -6.55
N ASP A 90 -12.61 12.84 -5.60
CA ASP A 90 -13.33 11.93 -4.72
C ASP A 90 -14.40 12.68 -3.89
N GLU A 91 -15.65 12.25 -4.01
CA GLU A 91 -16.79 12.87 -3.36
C GLU A 91 -16.67 12.86 -1.83
N LYS A 92 -16.04 11.82 -1.26
CA LYS A 92 -15.81 11.69 0.20
C LYS A 92 -14.88 12.78 0.71
N LEU A 93 -13.96 13.25 -0.14
CA LEU A 93 -12.97 14.26 0.21
C LEU A 93 -13.44 15.69 -0.10
N ARG A 94 -14.51 15.89 -0.88
CA ARG A 94 -15.01 17.21 -1.29
C ARG A 94 -15.12 18.24 -0.14
N PRO A 95 -15.60 17.91 1.07
CA PRO A 95 -15.67 18.87 2.19
C PRO A 95 -14.31 19.41 2.63
N LEU A 96 -13.24 18.64 2.44
CA LEU A 96 -11.87 18.96 2.84
C LEU A 96 -11.12 19.83 1.81
N LYS A 97 -11.74 20.10 0.66
CA LYS A 97 -11.15 20.85 -0.46
C LYS A 97 -9.75 20.31 -0.81
N PRO A 98 -9.65 19.04 -1.21
CA PRO A 98 -8.38 18.35 -1.37
C PRO A 98 -7.59 18.96 -2.52
N PHE A 99 -6.27 18.93 -2.41
CA PHE A 99 -5.34 19.27 -3.48
C PHE A 99 -4.12 18.36 -3.42
N LEU A 100 -3.39 18.25 -4.53
CA LEU A 100 -2.14 17.50 -4.58
C LEU A 100 -0.96 18.39 -4.22
N ASP A 101 -0.08 17.91 -3.35
CA ASP A 101 1.20 18.55 -3.08
C ASP A 101 2.25 18.22 -4.17
N GLN A 102 3.47 18.74 -4.00
CA GLN A 102 4.58 18.51 -4.93
C GLN A 102 5.01 17.03 -5.05
N PHE A 103 4.65 16.18 -4.09
CA PHE A 103 4.92 14.74 -4.10
C PHE A 103 3.74 13.93 -4.66
N GLY A 104 2.63 14.60 -4.99
CA GLY A 104 1.40 13.98 -5.47
C GLY A 104 0.61 13.30 -4.35
N ILE A 105 0.73 13.80 -3.12
CA ILE A 105 -0.07 13.37 -1.96
C ILE A 105 -1.26 14.32 -1.84
N LEU A 106 -2.45 13.76 -1.62
CA LEU A 106 -3.66 14.52 -1.32
C LEU A 106 -3.53 15.15 0.07
N ARG A 107 -3.79 16.45 0.14
CA ARG A 107 -3.82 17.23 1.39
C ARG A 107 -5.08 18.07 1.47
N ALA A 108 -5.54 18.32 2.69
CA ALA A 108 -6.71 19.16 2.94
C ALA A 108 -6.34 20.65 3.02
N ARG A 109 -7.19 21.51 2.47
CA ARG A 109 -7.06 22.97 2.60
C ARG A 109 -7.98 23.48 3.71
N THR A 110 -7.37 23.92 4.82
CA THR A 110 -8.10 24.41 6.00
C THR A 110 -7.81 25.90 6.25
N LYS A 111 -8.40 26.47 7.32
CA LYS A 111 -8.04 27.83 7.78
C LYS A 111 -6.57 27.95 8.22
N LEU A 112 -5.92 26.83 8.59
CA LEU A 112 -4.49 26.81 8.95
C LEU A 112 -3.59 27.14 7.76
N SER A 113 -4.07 26.94 6.52
CA SER A 113 -3.34 27.26 5.29
C SER A 113 -2.85 28.71 5.20
N PHE A 114 -3.49 29.63 5.93
CA PHE A 114 -3.19 31.06 5.92
C PHE A 114 -2.23 31.48 7.04
N ARG A 115 -1.80 30.55 7.90
CA ARG A 115 -0.86 30.82 8.98
C ARG A 115 0.58 30.73 8.47
N GLU A 116 1.48 31.53 9.04
CA GLU A 116 2.91 31.38 8.84
C GLU A 116 3.43 30.19 9.68
N ASP A 117 3.55 29.03 9.04
CA ASP A 117 4.02 27.80 9.67
C ASP A 117 4.72 26.88 8.64
N THR A 118 4.97 25.61 8.99
CA THR A 118 5.42 24.55 8.10
C THR A 118 4.29 24.00 7.24
N ASP A 119 4.61 23.49 6.05
CA ASP A 119 3.60 23.01 5.11
C ASP A 119 2.85 21.77 5.63
N ASN A 120 3.52 20.89 6.37
CA ASN A 120 2.88 19.75 7.02
C ASN A 120 1.85 20.18 8.07
N PHE A 121 2.05 21.33 8.72
CA PHE A 121 1.09 21.88 9.67
C PHE A 121 -0.06 22.61 8.97
N LYS A 122 0.25 23.39 7.93
CA LYS A 122 -0.74 24.11 7.12
C LYS A 122 -1.70 23.17 6.38
N PHE A 123 -1.16 22.08 5.85
CA PHE A 123 -1.83 21.19 4.91
C PHE A 123 -1.76 19.74 5.41
N PRO A 124 -2.71 19.32 6.27
CA PRO A 124 -2.74 17.96 6.78
C PRO A 124 -3.03 16.94 5.68
N ILE A 125 -2.49 15.73 5.87
CA ILE A 125 -2.70 14.54 5.04
C ILE A 125 -3.99 13.85 5.48
#